data_AF-A0A973RXH1-F1
#
_entry.id   AF-A0A973RXH1-F1
#
_cell.length_a   1.000
_cell.length_b   1.000
_cell.length_c   1.000
_cell.angle_alpha   90.00
_cell.angle_beta   90.00
_cell.angle_gamma   90.00
#
_symmetry.space_group_name_H-M   'P 1'
#
loop_
_entity.id
_entity.type
_entity.pdbx_description
1 polymer ?
#
loop_
_entity_poly.entity_id
_entity_poly.type
_entity_poly.pdbx_seq_one_letter_code
_entity_poly.pdbx_strand_id
1 'polypeptide(L)'
;MPSIFETSSTAIPITFVTKSSWDQIAETLPPAQRLFATACAFTAKPGAYLALSAPDGAIAQVLFGLEDAGARSRDLFRPGALPGLLPPGTYRFANAPHDARLAAL
;
A
#
# COMPACT_ATOMS: atom_id res chain seq x y z
N MET A 1 -18.68 -21.26 13.05
CA MET A 1 -17.67 -21.59 12.02
C MET A 1 -16.53 -20.60 12.18
N PRO A 2 -15.27 -21.03 12.33
CA PRO A 2 -14.16 -20.08 12.35
C PRO A 2 -14.02 -19.44 10.97
N SER A 3 -13.74 -18.14 10.93
CA SER A 3 -13.48 -17.42 9.68
C SER A 3 -12.23 -18.00 9.02
N ILE A 4 -12.35 -18.44 7.77
CA ILE A 4 -11.24 -19.00 6.97
C ILE A 4 -10.26 -17.89 6.55
N PHE A 5 -10.67 -16.63 6.71
CA PHE A 5 -9.84 -15.46 6.48
C PHE A 5 -9.34 -14.95 7.84
N GLU A 6 -8.16 -15.41 8.24
CA GLU A 6 -7.42 -14.85 9.36
C GLU A 6 -6.67 -13.60 8.86
N THR A 7 -7.05 -12.42 9.34
CA THR A 7 -6.25 -11.20 9.13
C THR A 7 -5.07 -11.29 10.08
N SER A 8 -4.05 -12.06 9.71
CA SER A 8 -2.85 -12.17 10.53
C SER A 8 -2.24 -10.78 10.69
N SER A 9 -2.16 -10.32 11.95
CA SER A 9 -1.51 -9.05 12.28
C SER A 9 -0.01 -9.06 11.96
N THR A 10 0.57 -10.22 11.70
CA THR A 10 1.98 -10.41 11.37
C THR A 10 2.31 -10.23 9.89
N ALA A 11 1.31 -10.16 9.01
CA ALA A 11 1.52 -9.93 7.57
C ALA A 11 1.94 -8.48 7.30
N ILE A 12 2.81 -8.25 6.31
CA ILE A 12 3.30 -6.92 5.97
C ILE A 12 2.15 -6.07 5.41
N PRO A 13 1.85 -4.90 6.00
CA PRO A 13 0.75 -4.06 5.55
C PRO A 13 1.06 -3.39 4.21
N ILE A 14 0.09 -3.43 3.30
CA ILE A 14 0.03 -2.65 2.06
C ILE A 14 -0.99 -1.53 2.29
N THR A 15 -0.54 -0.29 2.24
CA THR A 15 -1.38 0.90 2.38
C THR A 15 -1.59 1.52 1.00
N PHE A 16 -2.85 1.58 0.59
CA PHE A 16 -3.25 2.31 -0.60
C PHE A 16 -3.26 3.80 -0.30
N VAL A 17 -2.61 4.58 -1.15
CA VAL A 17 -2.46 6.02 -1.02
C VAL A 17 -2.92 6.70 -2.29
N THR A 18 -3.59 7.84 -2.18
CA THR A 18 -3.91 8.69 -3.32
C THR A 18 -3.14 10.00 -3.19
N LYS A 19 -3.17 10.82 -4.24
CA LYS A 19 -2.52 12.15 -4.18
C LYS A 19 -3.13 13.03 -3.09
N SER A 20 -4.46 12.96 -2.89
CA SER A 20 -5.14 13.72 -1.84
C SER A 20 -4.94 13.16 -0.44
N SER A 21 -4.70 11.85 -0.27
CA SER A 21 -4.52 11.23 1.04
C SER A 21 -3.07 11.15 1.51
N TRP A 22 -2.10 11.43 0.63
CA TRP A 22 -0.68 11.18 0.91
C TRP A 22 -0.18 11.93 2.14
N ASP A 23 -0.45 13.22 2.25
CA ASP A 23 0.07 14.04 3.35
C ASP A 23 -0.42 13.52 4.71
N GLN A 24 -1.71 13.21 4.82
CA GLN A 24 -2.29 12.62 6.04
C GLN A 24 -1.67 11.26 6.37
N ILE A 25 -1.44 10.41 5.37
CA ILE A 25 -0.83 9.10 5.59
C ILE A 25 0.63 9.25 6.01
N ALA A 26 1.38 10.15 5.37
CA ALA A 26 2.78 10.43 5.70
C ALA A 26 2.96 10.94 7.14
N GLU A 27 1.99 11.65 7.71
CA GLU A 27 1.98 12.06 9.11
C GLU A 27 1.86 10.89 10.08
N THR A 28 1.17 9.81 9.68
CA THR A 28 1.04 8.58 10.50
C THR A 28 2.27 7.68 10.41
N LEU A 29 3.17 7.91 9.45
CA LEU A 29 4.38 7.13 9.29
C LEU A 29 5.43 7.46 10.36
N PRO A 30 6.18 6.45 10.84
CA PRO A 30 7.40 6.69 11.60
C PRO A 30 8.33 7.67 10.88
N PRO A 31 9.02 8.59 11.58
CA PRO A 31 9.84 9.63 10.95
C PRO A 31 10.86 9.11 9.94
N ALA A 32 11.53 7.99 10.23
CA ALA A 32 12.50 7.38 9.33
C ALA A 32 11.87 6.91 8.01
N GLN A 33 10.65 6.38 8.06
CA GLN A 33 9.92 5.90 6.88
C GLN A 33 9.40 7.06 6.04
N ARG A 34 8.94 8.15 6.67
CA ARG A 34 8.56 9.37 5.97
C ARG A 34 9.75 9.98 5.23
N LEU A 35 10.90 10.11 5.90
CA LEU A 35 12.13 10.63 5.29
C LEU A 35 12.59 9.77 4.12
N PHE A 36 12.51 8.44 4.26
CA PHE A 36 12.82 7.51 3.17
C PHE A 36 11.87 7.69 1.98
N ALA A 37 10.56 7.82 2.21
CA ALA A 37 9.60 8.10 1.14
C ALA A 37 9.89 9.41 0.41
N THR A 38 10.27 10.46 1.15
CA THR A 38 10.72 11.73 0.57
C THR A 38 12.02 11.55 -0.24
N ALA A 39 13.00 10.82 0.28
CA ALA A 39 14.26 10.54 -0.42
C ALA A 39 14.05 9.75 -1.72
N CYS A 40 13.06 8.86 -1.75
CA CYS A 40 12.63 8.14 -2.95
C CYS A 40 11.72 8.96 -3.88
N ALA A 41 11.46 10.24 -3.58
CA ALA A 41 10.55 11.12 -4.32
C ALA A 41 9.15 10.52 -4.54
N PHE A 42 8.64 9.78 -3.56
CA PHE A 42 7.32 9.17 -3.64
C PHE A 42 6.21 10.22 -3.54
N THR A 43 5.27 10.18 -4.48
CA THR A 43 4.20 11.20 -4.64
C THR A 43 2.79 10.62 -4.72
N ALA A 44 2.61 9.35 -4.36
CA ALA A 44 1.33 8.63 -4.46
C ALA A 44 0.69 8.65 -5.86
N LYS A 45 1.51 8.73 -6.92
CA LYS A 45 1.03 8.62 -8.31
C LYS A 45 0.35 7.25 -8.51
N PRO A 46 -0.76 7.14 -9.26
CA PRO A 46 -1.38 5.85 -9.56
C PRO A 46 -0.37 4.84 -10.13
N GLY A 47 -0.26 3.67 -9.49
CA GLY A 47 0.70 2.62 -9.81
C GLY A 47 2.11 2.80 -9.25
N ALA A 48 2.39 3.91 -8.54
CA ALA A 48 3.63 4.04 -7.79
C ALA A 48 3.67 3.02 -6.66
N TYR A 49 4.84 2.43 -6.47
CA TYR A 49 5.10 1.42 -5.45
C TYR A 49 6.33 1.81 -4.65
N LEU A 50 6.25 1.69 -3.32
CA LEU A 50 7.40 1.86 -2.44
C LEU A 50 7.33 0.90 -1.27
N ALA A 51 8.33 0.04 -1.13
CA ALA A 51 8.56 -0.73 0.09
C ALA A 51 9.34 0.11 1.10
N LEU A 52 8.77 0.31 2.28
CA LEU A 52 9.42 1.00 3.39
C LEU A 52 10.14 -0.02 4.27
N SER A 53 11.44 0.20 4.50
CA SER A 53 12.24 -0.69 5.34
C SER A 53 11.99 -0.48 6.83
N ALA A 54 12.14 -1.56 7.59
CA ALA A 54 12.29 -1.58 9.03
C ALA A 54 13.77 -1.36 9.42
N PRO A 55 14.06 -0.99 10.68
CA PRO A 55 15.44 -0.79 11.15
C PRO A 55 16.35 -2.03 11.04
N ASP A 56 15.76 -3.23 11.03
CA ASP A 56 16.44 -4.51 10.87
C ASP A 56 16.68 -4.89 9.40
N GLY A 57 16.27 -4.04 8.45
CA GLY A 57 16.40 -4.27 7.01
C GLY A 57 15.25 -5.08 6.39
N ALA A 58 14.28 -5.54 7.19
CA ALA A 58 13.07 -6.16 6.67
C ALA A 58 12.13 -5.12 6.03
N ILE A 59 11.08 -5.59 5.35
CA ILE A 59 10.02 -4.69 4.83
C ILE A 59 9.01 -4.45 5.95
N ALA A 60 8.88 -3.19 6.38
CA ALA A 60 7.94 -2.80 7.42
C ALA A 60 6.52 -2.61 6.88
N GLN A 61 6.42 -2.00 5.70
CA GLN A 61 5.14 -1.73 5.02
C GLN A 61 5.37 -1.40 3.54
N VAL A 62 4.31 -1.49 2.76
CA VAL A 62 4.30 -1.11 1.34
C VAL A 62 3.31 0.01 1.12
N LEU A 63 3.70 1.03 0.36
CA LEU A 63 2.82 2.07 -0.15
C LEU A 63 2.50 1.78 -1.62
N PHE A 64 1.23 1.86 -1.99
CA PHE A 64 0.78 1.68 -3.36
C PHE A 64 -0.18 2.79 -3.79
N GLY A 65 0.18 3.49 -4.87
CA GLY A 65 -0.57 4.63 -5.38
C GLY A 65 -1.82 4.24 -6.15
N LEU A 66 -2.96 4.84 -5.82
CA LEU A 66 -4.23 4.75 -6.54
C LEU A 66 -4.67 6.14 -7.04
N GLU A 67 -5.64 6.17 -7.95
CA GLU A 67 -6.32 7.42 -8.31
C GLU A 67 -7.10 8.01 -7.13
N ASP A 68 -7.36 9.31 -7.17
CA ASP A 68 -8.30 9.93 -6.22
C ASP A 68 -9.74 9.48 -6.49
N ALA A 69 -10.59 9.56 -5.47
CA ALA A 69 -12.01 9.17 -5.56
C ALA A 69 -12.78 9.92 -6.66
N GLY A 70 -12.40 11.17 -6.94
CA GLY A 70 -13.00 12.01 -7.99
C GLY A 70 -12.39 11.87 -9.39
N ALA A 71 -11.46 10.94 -9.61
CA ALA A 71 -10.83 10.78 -10.92
C ALA A 71 -11.84 10.31 -11.98
N ARG A 72 -11.77 10.92 -13.18
CA ARG A 72 -12.66 10.62 -14.31
C ARG A 72 -12.59 9.15 -14.77
N SER A 73 -11.44 8.52 -14.58
CA SER A 73 -11.22 7.10 -14.83
C SER A 73 -10.44 6.52 -13.65
N ARG A 74 -10.85 5.34 -13.18
CA ARG A 74 -10.19 4.59 -12.11
C ARG A 74 -9.98 3.16 -12.58
N ASP A 75 -8.74 2.70 -12.50
CA ASP A 75 -8.43 1.29 -12.73
C ASP A 75 -8.64 0.50 -11.45
N LEU A 76 -9.78 -0.19 -11.37
CA LEU A 76 -10.15 -1.00 -10.20
C LEU A 76 -9.31 -2.28 -10.06
N PHE A 77 -8.66 -2.71 -11.15
CA PHE A 77 -7.83 -3.92 -11.16
C PHE A 77 -6.37 -3.65 -10.84
N ARG A 78 -5.96 -2.37 -10.71
CA ARG A 78 -4.57 -2.01 -10.45
C ARG A 78 -3.94 -2.71 -9.25
N PRO A 79 -4.64 -2.92 -8.10
CA PRO A 79 -4.09 -3.72 -7.01
C PRO A 79 -3.66 -5.13 -7.43
N GLY A 80 -4.25 -5.71 -8.47
CA GLY A 80 -3.86 -7.00 -9.05
C GLY A 80 -2.45 -7.02 -9.68
N ALA A 81 -1.79 -5.87 -9.85
CA ALA A 81 -0.39 -5.81 -10.26
C ALA A 81 0.60 -6.09 -9.11
N LEU A 82 0.13 -6.02 -7.86
CA LEU A 82 0.98 -6.17 -6.67
C LEU A 82 1.76 -7.49 -6.61
N PRO A 83 1.20 -8.67 -6.95
CA PRO A 83 1.97 -9.92 -6.95
C PRO A 83 3.21 -9.91 -7.84
N GLY A 84 3.23 -9.10 -8.91
CA GLY A 84 4.40 -8.92 -9.77
C GLY A 84 5.44 -7.91 -9.27
N LEU A 85 5.11 -7.11 -8.25
CA LEU A 85 5.95 -6.05 -7.69
C LEU A 85 6.48 -6.37 -6.30
N LEU A 86 5.73 -7.17 -5.53
CA LEU A 86 6.03 -7.46 -4.14
C LEU A 86 7.20 -8.46 -4.02
N PRO A 87 8.22 -8.14 -3.20
CA PRO A 87 9.21 -9.12 -2.78
C PRO A 87 8.56 -10.32 -2.07
N PRO A 88 9.23 -11.47 -1.98
CA PRO A 88 8.73 -12.63 -1.26
C PRO A 88 8.31 -12.27 0.17
N GLY A 89 7.09 -12.62 0.56
CA GLY A 89 6.55 -12.28 1.88
C GLY A 89 5.06 -12.55 1.98
N THR A 90 4.54 -12.44 3.19
CA THR A 90 3.09 -12.47 3.44
C THR A 90 2.60 -11.04 3.61
N TYR A 91 1.58 -10.65 2.85
CA TYR A 91 1.07 -9.28 2.85
C TYR A 91 -0.43 -9.23 3.15
N ARG A 92 -0.87 -8.07 3.66
CA ARG A 92 -2.30 -7.78 3.87
C ARG A 92 -2.61 -6.36 3.41
N PHE A 93 -3.85 -6.10 2.99
CA PHE A 93 -4.30 -4.73 2.77
C PHE A 93 -4.61 -4.07 4.12
N ALA A 94 -3.95 -2.94 4.41
CA ALA A 94 -4.14 -2.17 5.64
C ALA A 94 -5.36 -1.25 5.57
N ASN A 95 -5.81 -0.91 4.36
CA ASN A 95 -7.02 -0.17 4.06
C ASN A 95 -7.67 -0.72 2.76
N ALA A 96 -8.91 -0.33 2.50
CA ALA A 96 -9.59 -0.76 1.28
C ALA A 96 -8.97 -0.08 0.04
N PRO A 97 -8.69 -0.81 -1.05
CA PRO A 97 -8.53 -0.20 -2.36
C PRO A 97 -9.89 0.32 -2.85
N HIS A 98 -9.94 0.87 -4.08
CA HIS A 98 -11.20 1.32 -4.70
C HIS A 98 -12.35 0.31 -4.58
N ASP A 99 -12.05 -0.96 -4.84
CA ASP A 99 -12.90 -2.11 -4.55
C ASP A 99 -12.02 -3.30 -4.14
N ALA A 100 -12.16 -3.77 -2.90
CA ALA A 100 -11.35 -4.86 -2.37
C ALA A 100 -11.60 -6.20 -3.07
N ARG A 101 -12.78 -6.43 -3.67
CA ARG A 101 -13.10 -7.71 -4.33
C ARG A 101 -12.39 -7.89 -5.66
N LEU A 102 -12.16 -6.80 -6.40
CA LEU A 102 -11.53 -6.85 -7.72
C LEU A 102 -10.00 -6.98 -7.66
N ALA A 103 -9.40 -6.84 -6.47
CA ALA A 103 -7.97 -6.87 -6.27
C ALA A 103 -7.36 -8.30 -6.25
N ALA A 104 -8.17 -9.35 -6.17
CA ALA A 104 -7.72 -10.74 -5.93
C ALA A 104 -8.25 -11.76 -6.97
N LEU A 105 -8.71 -11.28 -8.13
CA LEU A 105 -9.21 -12.10 -9.25
C LEU A 105 -8.08 -12.43 -10.24
#